data_AF-W9GXS5-F1
#
_entry.id   AF-W9GXS5-F1
#
_cell.length_a   1.000
_cell.length_b   1.000
_cell.length_c   1.000
_cell.angle_alpha   90.00
_cell.angle_beta   90.00
_cell.angle_gamma   90.00
#
_symmetry.space_group_name_H-M   'P 1'
#
loop_
_entity.id
_entity.type
_entity.pdbx_description
1 polymer ?
#
loop_
_entity_poly.entity_id
_entity_poly.type
_entity_poly.pdbx_seq_one_letter_code
_entity_poly.pdbx_strand_id
1 'polypeptide(L)'
;MPFIYAFSDSRYERGVKIGRCSSAYAMTAWKAAPSYSPSPMHYLAAWQVDAPLRCVDGSSHARVADLEAHLHRACNPHLVFPRNGREWFDLSGPEAIKRISRILGRDPDRVNGHEGIEILNDNLRYPHPTKLRDYGMKVVVWVYREHLTDRLKTQFVHDWTSPRETRRRYSRNGFSEIMAFTYAGAVSGDGNASIYEAWCQVMIEFGPGSDDRAYGWLNPGAKPEDIRNRYQSLGLIPLDIASSRPPDGVRPAYNRPV
;
A
#
# COMPACT_ATOMS: atom_id res chain seq x y z
N MET A 1 -25.43 2.82 -7.69
CA MET A 1 -25.57 2.93 -6.23
C MET A 1 -24.20 2.71 -5.61
N PRO A 2 -23.76 3.57 -4.67
CA PRO A 2 -22.46 3.45 -4.03
C PRO A 2 -22.47 2.43 -2.88
N PHE A 3 -21.28 2.04 -2.43
CA PHE A 3 -21.06 1.02 -1.41
C PHE A 3 -20.09 1.50 -0.33
N ILE A 4 -20.32 1.07 0.90
CA ILE A 4 -19.33 0.97 1.97
C ILE A 4 -18.83 -0.47 2.00
N TYR A 5 -17.53 -0.69 2.08
CA TYR A 5 -16.93 -2.02 2.15
C TYR A 5 -15.95 -2.15 3.32
N ALA A 6 -15.71 -3.39 3.74
CA ALA A 6 -14.66 -3.78 4.67
C ALA A 6 -13.72 -4.80 4.01
N PHE A 7 -12.41 -4.61 4.16
CA PHE A 7 -11.35 -5.54 3.74
C PHE A 7 -10.48 -5.93 4.93
N SER A 8 -9.92 -7.14 4.91
CA SER A 8 -8.82 -7.54 5.80
C SER A 8 -7.72 -8.27 5.04
N ASP A 9 -6.51 -8.29 5.60
CA ASP A 9 -5.46 -9.24 5.18
C ASP A 9 -5.69 -10.55 5.95
N SER A 10 -5.92 -11.65 5.21
CA SER A 10 -6.28 -12.96 5.77
C SER A 10 -5.18 -13.57 6.64
N ARG A 11 -3.94 -13.09 6.53
CA ARG A 11 -2.81 -13.61 7.30
C ARG A 11 -2.80 -13.14 8.74
N TYR A 12 -3.64 -12.16 9.11
CA TYR A 12 -3.71 -11.75 10.51
C TYR A 12 -5.11 -11.43 11.00
N GLU A 13 -5.30 -11.73 12.29
CA GLU A 13 -6.61 -11.79 12.95
C GLU A 13 -7.34 -10.44 13.05
N ARG A 14 -6.60 -9.36 13.31
CA ARG A 14 -7.14 -7.99 13.49
C ARG A 14 -6.97 -7.13 12.22
N GLY A 15 -7.07 -5.80 12.26
CA GLY A 15 -6.77 -4.93 11.12
C GLY A 15 -7.73 -4.99 9.94
N VAL A 16 -8.75 -4.14 10.00
CA VAL A 16 -9.76 -3.99 8.93
C VAL A 16 -9.64 -2.62 8.28
N LYS A 17 -9.74 -2.58 6.96
CA LYS A 17 -9.87 -1.37 6.18
C LYS A 17 -11.33 -1.10 5.83
N ILE A 18 -11.81 0.09 6.15
CA ILE A 18 -13.16 0.55 5.77
C ILE A 18 -13.02 1.57 4.66
N GLY A 19 -13.70 1.37 3.54
CA GLY A 19 -13.68 2.29 2.42
C GLY A 19 -15.00 2.36 1.67
N ARG A 20 -14.99 3.11 0.56
CA ARG A 20 -16.17 3.29 -0.30
C ARG A 20 -15.88 3.10 -1.78
N CYS A 21 -16.89 2.63 -2.52
CA CYS A 21 -16.86 2.51 -3.96
C CYS A 21 -18.11 3.14 -4.59
N SER A 22 -17.95 3.90 -5.67
CA SER A 22 -19.07 4.46 -6.43
C SER A 22 -19.48 3.61 -7.64
N SER A 23 -18.78 2.51 -7.91
CA SER A 23 -19.06 1.64 -9.06
C SER A 23 -20.30 0.79 -8.82
N ALA A 24 -21.23 0.76 -9.78
CA ALA A 24 -22.36 -0.16 -9.76
C ALA A 24 -21.93 -1.64 -9.80
N TYR A 25 -20.70 -1.92 -10.29
CA TYR A 25 -20.12 -3.26 -10.37
C TYR A 25 -19.20 -3.59 -9.18
N ALA A 26 -19.14 -2.74 -8.16
CA ALA A 26 -18.29 -2.96 -6.99
C ALA A 26 -18.57 -4.30 -6.30
N MET A 27 -19.80 -4.79 -6.41
CA MET A 27 -20.19 -6.07 -5.84
C MET A 27 -19.52 -7.26 -6.52
N THR A 28 -19.42 -7.29 -7.85
CA THR A 28 -18.88 -8.45 -8.61
C THR A 28 -17.38 -8.38 -8.84
N ALA A 29 -16.80 -7.19 -8.84
CA ALA A 29 -15.39 -7.00 -9.21
C ALA A 29 -14.39 -7.25 -8.06
N TRP A 30 -14.82 -7.30 -6.79
CA TRP A 30 -13.90 -7.26 -5.65
C TRP A 30 -14.08 -8.45 -4.72
N LYS A 31 -13.58 -9.62 -5.11
CA LYS A 31 -13.35 -10.74 -4.17
C LYS A 31 -12.08 -10.51 -3.33
N ALA A 32 -11.09 -9.87 -3.93
CA ALA A 32 -9.86 -9.44 -3.27
C ALA A 32 -9.35 -8.12 -3.90
N ALA A 33 -8.64 -7.31 -3.12
CA ALA A 33 -8.02 -6.07 -3.54
C ALA A 33 -6.48 -6.20 -3.54
N PRO A 34 -5.79 -5.67 -4.57
CA PRO A 34 -4.34 -5.58 -4.58
C PRO A 34 -3.83 -4.82 -3.36
N SER A 35 -2.76 -5.34 -2.75
CA SER A 35 -2.08 -4.76 -1.60
C SER A 35 -0.59 -4.72 -1.89
N TYR A 36 0.12 -3.77 -1.30
CA TYR A 36 1.57 -3.79 -1.31
C TYR A 36 2.16 -4.85 -0.36
N SER A 37 1.33 -5.50 0.47
CA SER A 37 1.69 -6.73 1.18
C SER A 37 1.78 -7.92 0.21
N PRO A 38 2.57 -8.98 0.50
CA PRO A 38 2.78 -10.10 -0.42
C PRO A 38 1.54 -11.00 -0.56
N SER A 39 0.38 -10.56 -0.06
CA SER A 39 -0.89 -11.27 -0.12
C SER A 39 -2.01 -10.27 -0.32
N PRO A 40 -3.05 -10.64 -1.08
CA PRO A 40 -4.15 -9.75 -1.38
C PRO A 40 -5.00 -9.49 -0.13
N MET A 41 -5.65 -8.33 -0.09
CA MET A 41 -6.67 -8.05 0.91
C MET A 41 -7.97 -8.72 0.50
N HIS A 42 -8.60 -9.46 1.38
CA HIS A 42 -9.87 -10.13 1.13
C HIS A 42 -11.03 -9.24 1.52
N TYR A 43 -12.04 -9.24 0.66
CA TYR A 43 -13.29 -8.58 0.94
C TYR A 43 -14.00 -9.34 2.07
N LEU A 44 -14.42 -8.62 3.11
CA LEU A 44 -15.18 -9.17 4.22
C LEU A 44 -16.68 -8.99 4.00
N ALA A 45 -17.09 -7.74 3.79
CA ALA A 45 -18.49 -7.37 3.66
C ALA A 45 -18.67 -6.03 2.94
N ALA A 46 -19.87 -5.79 2.39
CA ALA A 46 -20.29 -4.46 1.97
C ALA A 46 -21.77 -4.20 2.20
N TRP A 47 -22.07 -2.91 2.22
CA TRP A 47 -23.38 -2.32 2.34
C TRP A 47 -23.56 -1.37 1.16
N GLN A 48 -24.53 -1.68 0.30
CA GLN A 48 -25.09 -0.74 -0.66
C GLN A 48 -25.73 0.41 0.12
N VAL A 49 -25.46 1.65 -0.27
CA VAL A 49 -26.00 2.80 0.46
C VAL A 49 -26.68 3.74 -0.52
N ASP A 50 -27.96 4.00 -0.26
CA ASP A 50 -28.80 4.85 -1.09
C ASP A 50 -29.13 6.15 -0.35
N ALA A 51 -29.25 7.24 -1.10
CA ALA A 51 -29.62 8.51 -0.53
C ALA A 51 -31.13 8.50 -0.17
N PRO A 52 -31.54 9.04 1.00
CA PRO A 52 -30.69 9.64 2.03
C PRO A 52 -29.93 8.59 2.87
N LEU A 53 -28.64 8.82 3.08
CA LEU A 53 -27.79 7.93 3.88
C LEU A 53 -28.13 8.17 5.35
N ARG A 54 -28.88 7.28 5.98
CA ARG A 54 -29.31 7.40 7.39
C ARG A 54 -28.65 6.33 8.24
N CYS A 55 -28.27 6.71 9.45
CA CYS A 55 -27.74 5.82 10.47
C CYS A 55 -28.75 5.66 11.62
N VAL A 56 -28.57 4.60 12.42
CA VAL A 56 -29.46 4.27 13.55
C VAL A 56 -29.45 5.35 14.64
N ASP A 57 -28.33 6.07 14.78
CA ASP A 57 -28.18 7.18 15.73
C ASP A 57 -28.93 8.46 15.30
N GLY A 58 -29.70 8.41 14.21
CA GLY A 58 -30.44 9.54 13.67
C GLY A 58 -29.61 10.47 12.79
N SER A 59 -28.30 10.21 12.62
CA SER A 59 -27.46 10.99 11.72
C SER A 59 -27.84 10.74 10.25
N SER A 60 -27.70 11.78 9.43
CA SER A 60 -27.93 11.69 7.99
C SER A 60 -26.79 12.35 7.22
N HIS A 61 -26.37 11.69 6.15
CA HIS A 61 -25.25 12.10 5.32
C HIS A 61 -25.70 12.31 3.88
N ALA A 62 -25.34 13.45 3.30
CA ALA A 62 -25.62 13.74 1.89
C ALA A 62 -24.67 13.01 0.94
N ARG A 63 -23.46 12.68 1.39
CA ARG A 63 -22.41 12.03 0.58
C ARG A 63 -21.86 10.81 1.28
N VAL A 64 -21.53 9.79 0.49
CA VAL A 64 -20.93 8.53 1.01
C VAL A 64 -19.57 8.78 1.67
N ALA A 65 -18.85 9.81 1.26
CA ALA A 65 -17.61 10.21 1.93
C ALA A 65 -17.84 10.70 3.37
N ASP A 66 -18.98 11.34 3.64
CA ASP A 66 -19.32 11.82 4.98
C ASP A 66 -19.74 10.64 5.88
N LEU A 67 -20.46 9.66 5.31
CA LEU A 67 -20.77 8.39 5.96
C LEU A 67 -19.50 7.56 6.25
N GLU A 68 -18.58 7.45 5.30
CA GLU A 68 -17.26 6.81 5.50
C GLU A 68 -16.51 7.45 6.67
N ALA A 69 -16.44 8.79 6.70
CA ALA A 69 -15.80 9.50 7.80
C ALA A 69 -16.52 9.31 9.15
N HIS A 70 -17.85 9.18 9.16
CA HIS A 70 -18.61 8.84 10.36
C HIS A 70 -18.27 7.42 10.86
N LEU A 71 -18.25 6.44 9.97
CA LEU A 71 -17.86 5.06 10.29
C LEU A 71 -16.41 5.00 10.80
N HIS A 72 -15.49 5.76 10.21
CA HIS A 72 -14.11 5.83 10.69
C HIS A 72 -14.02 6.32 12.14
N ARG A 73 -14.84 7.31 12.54
CA ARG A 73 -14.88 7.77 13.93
C ARG A 73 -15.47 6.71 14.87
N ALA A 74 -16.46 5.96 14.42
CA ALA A 74 -17.16 4.96 15.24
C ALA A 74 -16.39 3.62 15.36
N CYS A 75 -15.55 3.29 14.39
CA CYS A 75 -14.79 2.03 14.35
C CYS A 75 -13.43 2.08 15.08
N ASN A 76 -13.15 3.14 15.85
CA ASN A 76 -11.95 3.27 16.70
C ASN A 76 -11.74 2.04 17.63
N PRO A 77 -10.49 1.69 17.97
CA PRO A 77 -9.25 2.41 17.68
C PRO A 77 -8.67 2.12 16.29
N HIS A 78 -7.88 3.07 15.77
CA HIS A 78 -7.05 2.86 14.60
C HIS A 78 -5.87 1.93 14.93
N LEU A 79 -5.40 1.18 13.94
CA LEU A 79 -4.05 0.60 14.03
C LEU A 79 -3.03 1.73 14.14
N VAL A 80 -1.94 1.53 14.89
CA VAL A 80 -0.89 2.54 15.09
C VAL A 80 0.44 1.96 14.65
N PHE A 81 0.85 2.25 13.40
CA PHE A 81 2.13 1.85 12.84
C PHE A 81 2.76 3.00 12.03
N PRO A 82 4.09 3.03 11.84
CA PRO A 82 4.74 4.01 10.97
C PRO A 82 4.12 4.01 9.57
N ARG A 83 3.72 5.20 9.10
CA ARG A 83 3.21 5.46 7.74
C ARG A 83 1.98 4.61 7.35
N ASN A 84 1.16 4.22 8.33
CA ASN A 84 -0.09 3.54 8.07
C ASN A 84 -1.17 4.47 7.47
N GLY A 85 -2.16 3.86 6.81
CA GLY A 85 -3.35 4.58 6.38
C GLY A 85 -4.30 4.83 7.57
N ARG A 86 -4.88 6.03 7.66
CA ARG A 86 -5.91 6.40 8.68
C ARG A 86 -7.23 5.61 8.57
N GLU A 87 -7.32 4.72 7.60
CA GLU A 87 -8.49 3.90 7.27
C GLU A 87 -8.38 2.47 7.81
N TRP A 88 -7.32 2.17 8.56
CA TRP A 88 -7.07 0.87 9.20
C TRP A 88 -7.48 0.89 10.67
N PHE A 89 -8.32 -0.06 11.05
CA PHE A 89 -8.91 -0.18 12.38
C PHE A 89 -8.41 -1.45 13.04
N ASP A 90 -8.08 -1.35 14.32
CA ASP A 90 -7.68 -2.50 15.13
C ASP A 90 -8.91 -3.30 15.54
N LEU A 91 -9.51 -3.98 14.56
CA LEU A 91 -10.71 -4.81 14.69
C LEU A 91 -10.49 -6.16 14.01
N SER A 92 -11.11 -7.21 14.53
CA SER A 92 -11.30 -8.43 13.74
C SER A 92 -12.36 -8.21 12.64
N GLY A 93 -12.38 -9.09 11.64
CA GLY A 93 -13.42 -9.06 10.61
C GLY A 93 -14.84 -9.10 11.17
N PRO A 94 -15.18 -10.05 12.07
CA PRO A 94 -16.48 -10.10 12.73
C PRO A 94 -16.82 -8.85 13.55
N GLU A 95 -15.84 -8.28 14.27
CA GLU A 95 -16.03 -7.03 15.03
C GLU A 95 -16.38 -5.86 14.10
N ALA A 96 -15.68 -5.73 12.97
CA ALA A 96 -15.94 -4.66 12.01
C ALA A 96 -17.32 -4.78 11.37
N ILE A 97 -17.73 -5.99 10.93
CA ILE A 97 -19.06 -6.24 10.39
C ILE A 97 -20.14 -5.86 11.41
N LYS A 98 -20.01 -6.34 12.65
CA LYS A 98 -20.97 -6.05 13.72
C LYS A 98 -21.11 -4.54 14.00
N ARG A 99 -20.00 -3.81 14.03
CA ARG A 99 -20.02 -2.35 14.28
C ARG A 99 -20.66 -1.59 13.13
N ILE A 100 -20.26 -1.88 11.89
CA ILE A 100 -20.80 -1.20 10.71
C ILE A 100 -22.30 -1.50 10.56
N SER A 101 -22.72 -2.76 10.69
CA SER A 101 -24.13 -3.14 10.63
C SER A 101 -24.97 -2.46 11.71
N ARG A 102 -24.45 -2.30 12.93
CA ARG A 102 -25.14 -1.58 14.00
C ARG A 102 -25.36 -0.11 13.66
N ILE A 103 -24.37 0.55 13.07
CA ILE A 103 -24.46 1.97 12.69
C ILE A 103 -25.44 2.16 11.54
N LEU A 104 -25.38 1.28 10.54
CA LEU A 104 -26.25 1.31 9.37
C LEU A 104 -27.66 0.74 9.64
N GLY A 105 -27.86 0.04 10.76
CA GLY A 105 -29.13 -0.54 11.16
C GLY A 105 -29.56 -1.75 10.35
N ARG A 106 -28.61 -2.41 9.68
CA ARG A 106 -28.89 -3.54 8.79
C ARG A 106 -27.67 -4.42 8.58
N ASP A 107 -27.92 -5.67 8.19
CA ASP A 107 -26.89 -6.61 7.80
C ASP A 107 -26.26 -6.26 6.44
N PRO A 108 -25.02 -6.72 6.18
CA PRO A 108 -24.36 -6.52 4.90
C PRO A 108 -25.12 -7.20 3.76
N ASP A 109 -25.18 -6.57 2.60
CA ASP A 109 -25.79 -7.17 1.40
C ASP A 109 -24.93 -8.31 0.84
N ARG A 110 -23.64 -8.32 1.19
CA ARG A 110 -22.69 -9.37 0.82
C ARG A 110 -21.72 -9.61 1.95
N VAL A 111 -21.52 -10.88 2.25
CA VAL A 111 -20.41 -11.40 3.04
C VAL A 111 -19.63 -12.35 2.12
N ASN A 112 -18.31 -12.20 2.05
CA ASN A 112 -17.50 -13.13 1.28
C ASN A 112 -16.56 -13.87 2.24
N GLY A 113 -16.46 -15.19 2.06
CA GLY A 113 -15.46 -15.99 2.76
C GLY A 113 -14.06 -15.67 2.22
N HIS A 114 -13.04 -16.05 2.97
CA HIS A 114 -11.64 -16.02 2.52
C HIS A 114 -11.41 -17.03 1.39
N GLU A 115 -11.89 -16.74 0.19
CA GLU A 115 -11.52 -17.50 -1.01
C GLU A 115 -10.25 -16.86 -1.59
N GLY A 116 -9.17 -17.63 -1.56
CA GLY A 116 -7.88 -17.27 -2.15
C GLY A 116 -8.06 -17.03 -3.64
N ILE A 117 -8.01 -15.77 -4.07
CA ILE A 117 -7.88 -15.44 -5.48
C ILE A 117 -6.51 -14.82 -5.70
N GLU A 118 -5.78 -15.43 -6.62
CA GLU A 118 -4.54 -14.92 -7.16
C GLU A 118 -4.83 -13.65 -7.97
N ILE A 119 -4.21 -12.54 -7.60
CA ILE A 119 -4.32 -11.31 -8.39
C ILE A 119 -3.34 -11.43 -9.55
N LEU A 120 -3.87 -11.80 -10.72
CA LEU A 120 -3.11 -11.98 -11.96
C LEU A 120 -2.58 -10.67 -12.58
N ASN A 121 -2.96 -9.50 -12.04
CA ASN A 121 -2.59 -8.20 -12.60
C ASN A 121 -2.22 -7.19 -11.50
N ASP A 122 -0.97 -7.28 -11.03
CA ASP A 122 -0.37 -6.27 -10.15
C ASP A 122 0.39 -5.19 -10.95
N ASN A 123 -0.22 -4.72 -12.06
CA ASN A 123 0.33 -3.68 -12.93
C ASN A 123 0.21 -2.27 -12.32
N LEU A 124 0.19 -2.18 -10.99
CA LEU A 124 -0.33 -1.02 -10.26
C LEU A 124 0.75 0.01 -9.89
N ARG A 125 1.44 0.45 -10.95
CA ARG A 125 2.04 1.78 -11.21
C ARG A 125 3.45 2.05 -10.63
N TYR A 126 4.44 2.03 -11.53
CA TYR A 126 5.49 3.04 -11.83
C TYR A 126 6.42 2.44 -12.91
N PRO A 127 7.22 3.23 -13.67
CA PRO A 127 7.54 2.91 -15.07
C PRO A 127 7.99 1.47 -15.25
N HIS A 128 7.32 0.77 -16.19
CA HIS A 128 7.82 -0.46 -16.77
C HIS A 128 9.31 -0.27 -17.07
N PRO A 129 10.17 -1.27 -16.90
CA PRO A 129 11.63 -1.11 -17.02
C PRO A 129 12.07 -0.32 -18.26
N THR A 130 11.38 -0.54 -19.38
CA THR A 130 11.57 0.18 -20.66
C THR A 130 11.35 1.70 -20.60
N LYS A 131 10.50 2.20 -19.70
CA LYS A 131 10.21 3.63 -19.51
C LYS A 131 11.22 4.34 -18.63
N LEU A 132 12.13 3.63 -17.95
CA LEU A 132 13.10 4.27 -17.05
C LEU A 132 14.17 5.07 -17.79
N ARG A 133 14.56 4.62 -19.01
CA ARG A 133 15.56 5.30 -19.83
C ARG A 133 15.13 6.69 -20.29
N ASP A 134 13.84 6.87 -20.58
CA ASP A 134 13.30 8.16 -21.04
C ASP A 134 12.71 9.02 -19.91
N TYR A 135 12.95 8.62 -18.65
CA TYR A 135 12.33 9.27 -17.51
C TYR A 135 13.07 10.56 -17.15
N GLY A 136 12.39 11.71 -17.24
CA GLY A 136 12.96 13.03 -16.94
C GLY A 136 13.19 13.33 -15.46
N MET A 137 13.15 12.31 -14.59
CA MET A 137 13.40 12.41 -13.15
C MET A 137 14.34 11.28 -12.72
N LYS A 138 15.13 11.54 -11.68
CA LYS A 138 16.03 10.57 -11.07
C LYS A 138 15.25 9.56 -10.26
N VAL A 139 15.59 8.29 -10.44
CA VAL A 139 14.97 7.18 -9.70
C VAL A 139 15.79 6.82 -8.47
N VAL A 140 15.08 6.48 -7.40
CA VAL A 140 15.61 6.08 -6.10
C VAL A 140 15.11 4.67 -5.81
N VAL A 141 16.01 3.79 -5.39
CA VAL A 141 15.65 2.51 -4.77
C VAL A 141 15.48 2.74 -3.29
N TRP A 142 14.33 2.37 -2.77
CA TRP A 142 14.02 2.41 -1.35
C TRP A 142 13.90 1.00 -0.79
N VAL A 143 14.39 0.82 0.44
CA VAL A 143 14.18 -0.40 1.21
C VAL A 143 13.37 -0.06 2.46
N TYR A 144 12.32 -0.83 2.67
CA TYR A 144 11.39 -0.72 3.78
C TYR A 144 11.40 -1.98 4.62
N ARG A 145 11.04 -1.84 5.88
CA ARG A 145 10.72 -2.95 6.78
C ARG A 145 9.26 -2.91 7.19
N GLU A 146 8.59 -4.04 6.99
CA GLU A 146 7.23 -4.25 7.45
C GLU A 146 7.22 -4.39 8.98
N HIS A 147 6.35 -3.66 9.67
CA HIS A 147 6.38 -3.59 11.13
C HIS A 147 6.07 -4.90 11.85
N LEU A 148 5.17 -5.73 11.32
CA LEU A 148 4.71 -6.95 12.01
C LEU A 148 5.59 -8.18 11.75
N THR A 149 6.20 -8.27 10.57
CA THR A 149 6.95 -9.48 10.15
C THR A 149 8.44 -9.24 10.05
N ASP A 150 8.89 -7.99 10.25
CA ASP A 150 10.24 -7.51 9.96
C ASP A 150 10.74 -7.78 8.53
N ARG A 151 9.84 -8.21 7.63
CA ARG A 151 10.19 -8.55 6.26
C ARG A 151 10.56 -7.28 5.49
N LEU A 152 11.60 -7.41 4.66
CA LEU A 152 12.09 -6.31 3.85
C LEU A 152 11.37 -6.26 2.49
N LYS A 153 11.03 -5.03 2.07
CA LYS A 153 10.49 -4.70 0.76
C LYS A 153 11.45 -3.73 0.07
N THR A 154 11.79 -3.98 -1.18
CA THR A 154 12.56 -3.05 -2.02
C THR A 154 11.69 -2.51 -3.15
N GLN A 155 11.79 -1.23 -3.47
CA GLN A 155 10.98 -0.57 -4.48
C GLN A 155 11.73 0.58 -5.11
N PHE A 156 11.65 0.71 -6.44
CA PHE A 156 12.20 1.85 -7.15
C PHE A 156 11.10 2.84 -7.56
N VAL A 157 11.31 4.12 -7.25
CA VAL A 157 10.38 5.23 -7.54
C VAL A 157 11.17 6.52 -7.75
N HIS A 158 10.58 7.53 -8.39
CA HIS A 158 11.23 8.84 -8.61
C HIS A 158 10.82 9.91 -7.60
N ASP A 159 10.09 9.52 -6.55
CA ASP A 159 9.57 10.43 -5.52
C ASP A 159 10.43 10.33 -4.24
N TRP A 160 10.79 11.49 -3.67
CA TRP A 160 11.54 11.61 -2.41
C TRP A 160 10.66 11.52 -1.16
N THR A 161 9.87 10.46 -1.13
CA THR A 161 9.15 9.99 0.05
C THR A 161 8.74 8.56 -0.25
N SER A 162 8.84 7.68 0.76
CA SER A 162 8.18 6.38 0.82
C SER A 162 6.88 6.34 0.02
N PRO A 163 6.58 5.22 -0.66
CA PRO A 163 5.44 5.11 -1.52
C PRO A 163 4.26 5.37 -0.61
N ARG A 164 3.58 6.49 -0.85
CA ARG A 164 2.22 6.62 -0.39
C ARG A 164 1.47 5.58 -1.18
N GLU A 165 1.31 4.42 -0.56
CA GLU A 165 0.31 3.47 -0.97
C GLU A 165 -0.95 4.31 -1.10
N THR A 166 -1.45 4.47 -2.33
CA THR A 166 -2.60 5.37 -2.52
C THR A 166 -3.73 4.92 -1.59
N ARG A 167 -4.66 5.80 -1.20
CA ARG A 167 -5.86 5.49 -0.35
C ARG A 167 -6.61 4.19 -0.68
N ARG A 168 -6.34 3.56 -1.82
CA ARG A 168 -6.93 2.30 -2.25
C ARG A 168 -6.04 1.05 -2.08
N ARG A 169 -4.78 1.18 -1.64
CA ARG A 169 -3.75 0.14 -1.83
C ARG A 169 -2.87 -0.14 -0.61
N TYR A 170 -3.17 0.44 0.55
CA TYR A 170 -2.33 0.25 1.72
C TYR A 170 -2.15 -1.21 2.12
N SER A 171 -0.94 -1.58 2.56
CA SER A 171 -0.72 -2.68 3.49
C SER A 171 -1.16 -2.24 4.88
N ARG A 172 -1.85 -3.14 5.56
CA ARG A 172 -2.22 -3.01 6.98
C ARG A 172 -1.03 -2.74 7.90
N ASN A 173 0.15 -3.26 7.53
CA ASN A 173 1.24 -3.48 8.48
C ASN A 173 2.10 -2.24 8.72
N GLY A 174 1.96 -1.18 7.94
CA GLY A 174 2.85 -0.03 8.01
C GLY A 174 4.30 -0.39 7.63
N PHE A 175 5.08 0.65 7.34
CA PHE A 175 6.44 0.48 6.87
C PHE A 175 7.35 1.55 7.45
N SER A 176 8.52 1.11 7.88
CA SER A 176 9.64 2.02 8.18
C SER A 176 10.57 2.06 6.98
N GLU A 177 10.94 3.27 6.54
CA GLU A 177 12.10 3.47 5.66
C GLU A 177 13.36 3.04 6.42
N ILE A 178 14.21 2.22 5.80
CA ILE A 178 15.49 1.83 6.39
C ILE A 178 16.66 2.40 5.61
N MET A 179 16.56 2.45 4.28
CA MET A 179 17.61 2.96 3.42
C MET A 179 17.06 3.36 2.06
N ALA A 180 17.79 4.24 1.39
CA ALA A 180 17.54 4.64 0.02
C ALA A 180 18.86 4.73 -0.74
N PHE A 181 18.81 4.47 -2.04
CA PHE A 181 19.97 4.50 -2.92
C PHE A 181 19.63 5.14 -4.26
N THR A 182 20.63 5.77 -4.88
CA THR A 182 20.52 6.25 -6.27
C THR A 182 21.88 6.18 -6.97
N TYR A 183 21.97 6.54 -8.25
CA TYR A 183 23.23 6.61 -8.98
C TYR A 183 23.94 7.97 -8.82
N ALA A 184 25.22 8.05 -9.16
CA ALA A 184 26.00 9.29 -9.14
C ALA A 184 25.61 10.27 -10.26
N GLY A 185 25.67 11.58 -9.99
CA GLY A 185 25.52 12.61 -11.03
C GLY A 185 24.08 13.07 -11.32
N ALA A 186 23.91 13.76 -12.44
CA ALA A 186 22.64 14.36 -12.88
C ALA A 186 21.65 13.33 -13.45
N VAL A 187 20.40 13.73 -13.69
CA VAL A 187 19.36 12.85 -14.28
C VAL A 187 19.85 12.29 -15.61
N SER A 188 19.88 10.96 -15.74
CA SER A 188 20.22 10.26 -16.98
C SER A 188 19.43 8.97 -17.14
N GLY A 189 19.15 8.61 -18.40
CA GLY A 189 18.48 7.36 -18.74
C GLY A 189 19.28 6.13 -18.33
N ASP A 190 20.60 6.16 -18.51
CA ASP A 190 21.50 5.08 -18.13
C ASP A 190 21.57 4.89 -16.61
N GLY A 191 21.56 5.98 -15.84
CA GLY A 191 21.51 5.90 -14.38
C GLY A 191 20.17 5.34 -13.88
N ASN A 192 19.06 5.71 -14.51
CA ASN A 192 17.77 5.11 -14.19
C ASN A 192 17.70 3.62 -14.59
N ALA A 193 18.38 3.21 -15.67
CA ALA A 193 18.50 1.81 -16.07
C ALA A 193 19.36 1.01 -15.07
N SER A 194 20.49 1.57 -14.61
CA SER A 194 21.35 0.91 -13.63
C SER A 194 20.65 0.69 -12.29
N ILE A 195 19.73 1.59 -11.91
CA ILE A 195 18.86 1.41 -10.74
C ILE A 195 17.99 0.16 -10.86
N TYR A 196 17.36 -0.03 -12.02
CA TYR A 196 16.52 -1.20 -12.29
C TYR A 196 17.35 -2.48 -12.31
N GLU A 197 18.47 -2.49 -13.01
CA GLU A 197 19.38 -3.64 -13.07
C GLU A 197 19.86 -4.05 -11.67
N ALA A 198 20.22 -3.06 -10.84
CA ALA A 198 20.62 -3.31 -9.46
C ALA A 198 19.46 -3.86 -8.62
N TRP A 199 18.25 -3.35 -8.80
CA TRP A 199 17.06 -3.87 -8.15
C TRP A 199 16.78 -5.33 -8.55
N CYS A 200 16.84 -5.67 -9.85
CA CYS A 200 16.68 -7.03 -10.33
C CYS A 200 17.68 -7.98 -9.71
N GLN A 201 18.96 -7.59 -9.65
CA GLN A 201 20.00 -8.43 -9.04
C GLN A 201 19.74 -8.69 -7.55
N VAL A 202 19.33 -7.67 -6.80
CA VAL A 202 18.94 -7.85 -5.39
C VAL A 202 17.72 -8.76 -5.24
N MET A 203 16.74 -8.67 -6.14
CA MET A 203 15.55 -9.53 -6.14
C MET A 203 15.86 -10.99 -6.50
N ILE A 204 16.81 -11.22 -7.41
CA ILE A 204 17.30 -12.55 -7.78
C ILE A 204 18.06 -13.19 -6.61
N GLU A 205 18.89 -12.41 -5.91
CA GLU A 205 19.76 -12.92 -4.86
C GLU A 205 19.06 -13.08 -3.51
N PHE A 206 18.24 -12.10 -3.11
CA PHE A 206 17.63 -12.03 -1.78
C PHE A 206 16.12 -12.22 -1.80
N GLY A 207 15.49 -12.30 -2.96
CA GLY A 207 14.04 -12.43 -3.14
C GLY A 207 13.63 -13.69 -3.89
N PRO A 208 12.38 -13.76 -4.37
CA PRO A 208 11.89 -14.86 -5.19
C PRO A 208 12.32 -14.79 -6.67
N GLY A 209 13.17 -13.82 -7.05
CA GLY A 209 13.43 -13.45 -8.44
C GLY A 209 12.89 -12.07 -8.80
N SER A 210 13.28 -11.56 -9.98
CA SER A 210 12.75 -10.32 -10.54
C SER A 210 11.58 -10.60 -11.48
N ASP A 211 10.51 -9.82 -11.34
CA ASP A 211 9.45 -9.69 -12.33
C ASP A 211 9.37 -8.23 -12.83
N ASP A 212 8.42 -7.92 -13.71
CA ASP A 212 8.26 -6.58 -14.29
C ASP A 212 7.67 -5.55 -13.30
N ARG A 213 7.59 -5.86 -12.00
CA ARG A 213 7.03 -4.96 -10.98
C ARG A 213 8.06 -3.94 -10.51
N ALA A 214 7.56 -2.78 -10.09
CA ALA A 214 8.38 -1.71 -9.52
C ALA A 214 8.77 -1.92 -8.04
N TYR A 215 8.38 -3.04 -7.45
CA TYR A 215 8.66 -3.38 -6.06
C TYR A 215 8.66 -4.89 -5.86
N GLY A 216 9.34 -5.36 -4.81
CA GLY A 216 9.48 -6.77 -4.52
C GLY A 216 9.75 -7.03 -3.05
N TRP A 217 9.33 -8.21 -2.60
CA TRP A 217 9.52 -8.68 -1.24
C TRP A 217 10.73 -9.60 -1.16
N LEU A 218 11.63 -9.33 -0.21
CA LEU A 218 12.77 -10.18 0.03
C LEU A 218 12.35 -11.45 0.80
N ASN A 219 13.15 -12.51 0.71
CA ASN A 219 12.91 -13.76 1.43
C ASN A 219 13.02 -13.53 2.95
N PRO A 220 12.27 -14.29 3.77
CA PRO A 220 12.43 -14.24 5.22
C PRO A 220 13.89 -14.44 5.63
N GLY A 221 14.39 -13.61 6.56
CA GLY A 221 15.78 -13.66 7.04
C GLY A 221 16.78 -12.79 6.28
N ALA A 222 16.39 -12.16 5.16
CA ALA A 222 17.24 -11.18 4.48
C ALA A 222 17.60 -10.02 5.42
N LYS A 223 18.90 -9.73 5.56
CA LYS A 223 19.39 -8.73 6.51
C LYS A 223 19.62 -7.38 5.83
N PRO A 224 19.26 -6.24 6.47
CA PRO A 224 19.46 -4.92 5.88
C PRO A 224 20.90 -4.65 5.41
N GLU A 225 21.89 -5.09 6.18
CA GLU A 225 23.31 -4.94 5.87
C GLU A 225 23.72 -5.63 4.57
N ASP A 226 23.20 -6.82 4.29
CA ASP A 226 23.48 -7.56 3.06
C ASP A 226 22.92 -6.81 1.84
N ILE A 227 21.69 -6.29 1.99
CA ILE A 227 21.01 -5.49 0.96
C ILE A 227 21.76 -4.18 0.68
N ARG A 228 22.22 -3.52 1.74
CA ARG A 228 23.02 -2.30 1.64
C ARG A 228 24.33 -2.58 0.89
N ASN A 229 25.08 -3.58 1.34
CA ASN A 229 26.36 -3.95 0.74
C ASN A 229 26.16 -4.31 -0.73
N ARG A 230 25.08 -5.03 -1.07
CA ARG A 230 24.79 -5.39 -2.45
C ARG A 230 24.53 -4.16 -3.32
N TYR A 231 23.62 -3.27 -2.93
CA TYR A 231 23.35 -2.05 -3.70
C TYR A 231 24.60 -1.18 -3.88
N GLN A 232 25.45 -1.07 -2.86
CA GLN A 232 26.70 -0.33 -2.96
C GLN A 232 27.71 -1.00 -3.90
N SER A 233 27.86 -2.33 -3.85
CA SER A 233 28.70 -3.08 -4.79
C SER A 233 28.24 -2.96 -6.25
N LEU A 234 26.95 -2.65 -6.46
CA LEU A 234 26.33 -2.39 -7.76
C LEU A 234 26.48 -0.91 -8.19
N GLY A 235 27.29 -0.13 -7.48
CA GLY A 235 27.60 1.25 -7.81
C GLY A 235 26.53 2.26 -7.38
N LEU A 236 25.53 1.85 -6.58
CA LEU A 236 24.56 2.79 -6.05
C LEU A 236 25.09 3.52 -4.81
N ILE A 237 24.80 4.81 -4.73
CA ILE A 237 25.17 5.70 -3.65
C ILE A 237 24.06 5.68 -2.59
N PRO A 238 24.38 5.44 -1.30
CA PRO A 238 23.41 5.56 -0.21
C PRO A 238 22.97 7.01 -0.03
N LEU A 239 21.70 7.19 0.30
CA LEU A 239 21.10 8.49 0.55
C LEU A 239 20.75 8.67 2.02
N ASP A 240 20.83 9.90 2.51
CA ASP A 240 20.36 10.26 3.85
C ASP A 240 18.83 10.33 3.86
N ILE A 241 18.19 9.28 4.37
CA ILE A 241 16.73 9.19 4.49
C ILE A 241 16.15 10.12 5.56
N ALA A 242 16.98 10.67 6.47
CA ALA A 242 16.54 11.67 7.44
C ALA A 242 16.44 13.08 6.82
N SER A 243 17.01 13.28 5.61
CA SER A 243 16.95 14.56 4.93
C SER A 243 15.53 14.93 4.52
N SER A 244 15.10 16.12 4.94
CA SER A 244 13.82 16.72 4.52
C SER A 244 13.79 17.16 3.05
N ARG A 245 14.94 17.17 2.37
CA ARG A 245 15.10 17.62 0.98
C ARG A 245 15.49 16.47 0.05
N PRO A 246 14.84 16.38 -1.12
CA PRO A 246 15.23 15.42 -2.15
C PRO A 246 16.66 15.62 -2.61
N PRO A 247 17.37 14.54 -2.98
CA PRO A 247 18.52 14.64 -3.86
C PRO A 247 18.14 15.33 -5.18
N ASP A 248 19.11 15.98 -5.80
CA ASP A 248 18.90 16.67 -7.07
C ASP A 248 18.33 15.73 -8.14
N GLY A 249 17.33 16.22 -8.87
CA GLY A 249 16.63 15.47 -9.91
C GLY A 249 15.58 14.48 -9.41
N VAL A 250 15.45 14.26 -8.10
CA VAL A 250 14.36 13.45 -7.52
C VAL A 250 13.16 14.34 -7.22
N ARG A 251 11.95 13.88 -7.54
CA ARG A 251 10.74 14.67 -7.35
C ARG A 251 10.47 14.86 -5.84
N PRO A 252 10.19 16.10 -5.37
CA PRO A 252 9.74 16.31 -4.00
C PRO A 252 8.45 15.54 -3.70
N ALA A 253 8.33 15.07 -2.47
CA ALA A 253 7.11 14.47 -1.96
C ALA A 253 5.86 15.32 -2.25
N TYR A 254 4.85 14.76 -2.91
CA TYR A 254 3.59 15.48 -3.16
C TYR A 254 2.82 15.79 -1.86
N ASN A 255 3.20 15.17 -0.74
CA ASN A 255 2.61 15.43 0.56
C ASN A 255 3.60 15.04 1.66
N ARG A 256 4.13 16.03 2.40
CA ARG A 256 4.90 15.75 3.63
C ARG A 256 3.94 15.21 4.71
N PRO A 257 4.34 14.24 5.56
CA PRO A 257 3.70 14.07 6.85
C PRO A 257 3.75 15.43 7.56
N VAL A 258 2.60 15.87 8.09
CA VAL A 258 2.55 16.97 9.07
C VAL A 258 2.95 16.39 10.40
#